data_AF-A0A5C6V1L0-F1
#
_entry.id   AF-A0A5C6V1L0-F1
#
_cell.length_a   1.000
_cell.length_b   1.000
_cell.length_c   1.000
_cell.angle_alpha   90.00
_cell.angle_beta   90.00
_cell.angle_gamma   90.00
#
_symmetry.space_group_name_H-M   'P 1'
#
loop_
_entity.id
_entity.type
_entity.pdbx_description
1 polymer ?
#
loop_
_entity_poly.entity_id
_entity_poly.type
_entity_poly.pdbx_seq_one_letter_code
_entity_poly.pdbx_strand_id
1 'polypeptide(L)'
;MTLWADFKRQSTAGRREMVARGTLVKRDDFCLELGVSTQRLKEMLRDGDVFELEVDGVRYIPALLADKSINLRRLHSVCRILVPAPPASRLNYLVSKHGNLGGISPIDSLSGNKYRWLRKMAWAWASDYSMTTVQIFSGDIAEVASLRPIYTAALKIDPRANLWKRMVKCITQGGYIEPSGPYPYLECATAFVTRSAGGRSKPVFEVRVGLRINDGTIQATINSPNRHQAELRIPVAGSKSIVNVVHRIAAYEYRETAR
;
A
#
# COMPACT_ATOMS: atom_id res chain seq x y z
N MET A 1 33.99 -3.17 -4.62
CA MET A 1 32.95 -2.85 -3.62
C MET A 1 31.79 -2.18 -4.35
N THR A 2 30.58 -2.74 -4.28
CA THR A 2 29.41 -2.21 -5.01
C THR A 2 28.82 -0.98 -4.31
N LEU A 3 28.41 0.03 -5.07
CA LEU A 3 27.72 1.26 -4.63
C LEU A 3 26.58 1.02 -3.61
N TRP A 4 25.92 -0.14 -3.72
CA TRP A 4 24.88 -0.61 -2.79
C TRP A 4 25.38 -0.94 -1.37
N ALA A 5 26.60 -1.49 -1.26
CA ALA A 5 27.22 -1.82 0.02
C ALA A 5 27.62 -0.55 0.77
N ASP A 6 28.13 0.45 0.06
CA ASP A 6 28.51 1.74 0.64
C ASP A 6 27.29 2.55 1.07
N PHE A 7 26.22 2.55 0.28
CA PHE A 7 24.94 3.16 0.68
C PHE A 7 24.34 2.50 1.93
N LYS A 8 24.39 1.16 2.03
CA LYS A 8 23.97 0.43 3.23
C LYS A 8 24.83 0.75 4.45
N ARG A 9 26.15 0.83 4.30
CA ARG A 9 27.08 1.19 5.37
C ARG A 9 26.81 2.61 5.88
N GLN A 10 26.69 3.58 4.98
CA GLN A 10 26.43 4.98 5.33
C GLN A 10 25.06 5.15 6.01
N SER A 11 24.03 4.45 5.51
CA SER A 11 22.70 4.44 6.14
C SER A 11 22.72 3.83 7.55
N THR A 12 23.55 2.82 7.78
CA THR A 12 23.68 2.18 9.10
C THR A 12 24.45 3.06 10.08
N ALA A 13 25.55 3.68 9.63
CA ALA A 13 26.33 4.62 10.45
C ALA A 13 25.47 5.80 10.93
N GLY A 14 24.68 6.41 10.03
CA GLY A 14 23.76 7.49 10.41
C GLY A 14 22.74 7.07 11.47
N ARG A 15 22.22 5.83 11.41
CA ARG A 15 21.28 5.32 12.43
C ARG A 15 21.94 5.09 13.78
N ARG A 16 23.19 4.60 13.80
CA ARG A 16 23.97 4.47 15.06
C ARG A 16 24.18 5.81 15.73
N GLU A 17 24.49 6.83 14.94
CA GLU A 17 24.61 8.20 15.44
C GLU A 17 23.28 8.71 16.01
N MET A 18 22.16 8.42 15.35
CA MET A 18 20.84 8.80 15.87
C MET A 18 20.53 8.14 17.23
N VAL A 19 20.94 6.89 17.44
CA VAL A 19 20.84 6.20 18.74
C VAL A 19 21.74 6.91 19.77
N ALA A 20 23.00 7.17 19.42
CA ALA A 20 23.96 7.85 20.32
C ALA A 20 23.47 9.25 20.75
N ARG A 21 22.77 9.96 19.86
CA ARG A 21 22.19 11.29 20.13
C ARG A 21 20.81 11.24 20.81
N GLY A 22 20.27 10.06 21.11
CA GLY A 22 18.94 9.91 21.73
C GLY A 22 17.76 10.24 20.81
N THR A 23 17.98 10.43 19.51
CA THR A 23 16.90 10.69 18.53
C THR A 23 16.18 9.40 18.09
N LEU A 24 16.77 8.25 18.38
CA LEU A 24 16.16 6.92 18.35
C LEU A 24 16.24 6.33 19.76
N VAL A 25 15.10 5.99 20.35
CA VAL A 25 14.98 5.51 21.73
C VAL A 25 14.47 4.08 21.79
N LYS A 26 14.75 3.37 22.88
CA LYS A 26 14.18 2.04 23.11
C LYS A 26 12.70 2.14 23.44
N ARG A 27 11.99 1.01 23.36
CA ARG A 27 10.56 0.93 23.65
C ARG A 27 10.21 1.39 25.07
N ASP A 28 11.02 1.01 26.05
CA ASP A 28 10.75 1.32 27.45
C ASP A 28 10.90 2.82 27.70
N ASP A 29 11.98 3.42 27.20
CA ASP A 29 12.20 4.87 27.24
C ASP A 29 11.06 5.63 26.52
N PHE A 30 10.62 5.14 25.36
CA PHE A 30 9.49 5.73 24.62
C PHE A 30 8.18 5.67 25.42
N CYS A 31 7.91 4.53 26.08
CA CYS A 31 6.73 4.36 26.91
C CYS A 31 6.75 5.31 28.11
N LEU A 32 7.91 5.46 28.75
CA LEU A 32 8.12 6.39 29.87
C LEU A 32 7.89 7.83 29.43
N GLU A 33 8.50 8.25 28.32
CA GLU A 33 8.39 9.62 27.80
C GLU A 33 6.94 9.97 27.44
N LEU A 34 6.27 9.09 26.71
CA LEU A 34 4.90 9.31 26.26
C LEU A 34 3.85 9.05 27.38
N GLY A 35 4.23 8.39 28.47
CA GLY A 35 3.33 8.03 29.57
C GLY A 35 2.31 6.94 29.20
N VAL A 36 2.72 5.95 28.40
CA VAL A 36 1.84 4.87 27.92
C VAL A 36 2.36 3.50 28.34
N SER A 37 1.45 2.53 28.47
CA SER A 37 1.84 1.14 28.75
C SER A 37 2.47 0.48 27.51
N THR A 38 3.25 -0.59 27.74
CA THR A 38 3.79 -1.43 26.66
C THR A 38 2.69 -2.01 25.77
N GLN A 39 1.52 -2.33 26.35
CA GLN A 39 0.37 -2.81 25.59
C GLN A 39 -0.18 -1.72 24.67
N ARG A 40 -0.28 -0.49 25.17
CA ARG A 40 -0.70 0.64 24.35
C ARG A 40 0.31 0.92 23.22
N LEU A 41 1.60 0.81 23.48
CA LEU A 41 2.62 0.92 22.43
C LEU A 41 2.43 -0.15 21.34
N LYS A 42 2.13 -1.40 21.70
CA LYS A 42 1.85 -2.46 20.70
C LYS A 42 0.67 -2.10 19.81
N GLU A 43 -0.39 -1.54 20.38
CA GLU A 43 -1.54 -1.05 19.62
C GLU A 43 -1.16 0.10 18.68
N MET A 44 -0.41 1.09 19.18
CA MET A 44 0.06 2.21 18.36
C MET A 44 0.93 1.75 17.18
N LEU A 45 1.80 0.77 17.39
CA LEU A 45 2.61 0.16 16.32
C LEU A 45 1.74 -0.58 15.30
N ARG A 46 0.74 -1.34 15.76
CA ARG A 46 -0.20 -2.05 14.90
C ARG A 46 -1.02 -1.09 14.04
N ASP A 47 -1.53 -0.02 14.67
CA ASP A 47 -2.41 0.95 14.04
C ASP A 47 -1.63 1.91 13.12
N GLY A 48 -0.30 1.93 13.23
CA GLY A 48 0.60 2.77 12.42
C GLY A 48 0.75 4.20 12.95
N ASP A 49 0.37 4.43 14.21
CA ASP A 49 0.53 5.70 14.91
C ASP A 49 2.01 6.04 15.11
N VAL A 50 2.81 5.00 15.36
CA VAL A 50 4.26 5.07 15.51
C VAL A 50 4.91 3.94 14.70
N PHE A 51 6.23 3.97 14.55
CA PHE A 51 6.97 2.96 13.80
C PHE A 51 8.38 2.77 14.34
N GLU A 52 8.97 1.63 14.00
CA GLU A 52 10.29 1.22 14.47
C GLU A 52 11.30 1.23 13.33
N LEU A 53 12.54 1.57 13.66
CA LEU A 53 13.70 1.37 12.82
C LEU A 53 14.59 0.30 13.44
N GLU A 54 15.13 -0.57 12.59
CA GLU A 54 16.14 -1.54 13.00
C GLU A 54 17.55 -0.94 12.86
N VAL A 55 18.34 -1.07 13.92
CA VAL A 55 19.76 -0.70 13.99
C VAL A 55 20.49 -1.87 14.62
N ASP A 56 21.35 -2.53 13.85
CA ASP A 56 22.14 -3.70 14.30
C ASP A 56 21.28 -4.80 14.97
N GLY A 57 20.12 -5.11 14.38
CA GLY A 57 19.19 -6.13 14.89
C GLY A 57 18.32 -5.69 16.08
N VAL A 58 18.51 -4.47 16.59
CA VAL A 58 17.70 -3.90 17.68
C VAL A 58 16.71 -2.88 17.12
N ARG A 59 15.49 -2.87 17.66
CA ARG A 59 14.43 -1.96 17.23
C ARG A 59 14.35 -0.73 18.11
N TYR A 60 14.32 0.43 17.48
CA TYR A 60 14.22 1.74 18.12
C TYR A 60 13.05 2.53 17.55
N ILE A 61 12.51 3.45 18.33
CA ILE A 61 11.43 4.35 17.93
C ILE A 61 11.98 5.78 17.84
N PRO A 62 11.64 6.56 16.80
CA PRO A 62 11.99 7.99 16.76
C PRO A 62 11.45 8.76 17.96
N ALA A 63 12.34 9.43 18.68
CA ALA A 63 11.99 10.19 19.89
C ALA A 63 10.94 11.30 19.62
N LEU A 64 10.97 11.89 18.42
CA LEU A 64 9.99 12.90 17.97
C LEU A 64 8.54 12.42 18.03
N LEU A 65 8.31 11.09 18.00
CA LEU A 65 6.96 10.53 18.09
C LEU A 65 6.40 10.54 19.52
N ALA A 66 7.22 10.91 20.52
CA ALA A 66 6.81 11.14 21.90
C ALA A 66 6.95 12.61 22.34
N ASP A 67 7.44 13.49 21.46
CA ASP A 67 7.70 14.89 21.80
C ASP A 67 6.38 15.67 22.04
N LYS A 68 6.14 16.03 23.31
CA LYS A 68 4.93 16.73 23.77
C LYS A 68 4.84 18.18 23.28
N SER A 69 5.93 18.76 22.76
CA SER A 69 5.89 20.07 22.10
C SER A 69 5.20 20.01 20.73
N ILE A 70 5.10 18.81 20.14
CA ILE A 70 4.46 18.56 18.85
C ILE A 70 2.99 18.17 19.06
N ASN A 71 2.11 18.51 18.11
CA ASN A 71 0.74 18.01 18.09
C ASN A 71 0.72 16.50 17.75
N LEU A 72 0.93 15.65 18.77
CA LEU A 72 1.04 14.20 18.63
C LEU A 72 -0.19 13.56 17.98
N ARG A 73 -1.40 14.08 18.25
CA ARG A 73 -2.63 13.60 17.59
C ARG A 73 -2.55 13.75 16.08
N ARG A 74 -2.12 14.92 15.60
CA ARG A 74 -1.96 15.20 14.17
C ARG A 74 -0.79 14.43 13.57
N LEU A 75 0.31 14.30 14.30
CA LEU A 75 1.49 13.53 13.91
C LEU A 75 1.14 12.06 13.69
N HIS A 76 0.51 11.39 14.67
CA HIS A 76 0.09 9.99 14.54
C HIS A 76 -0.86 9.80 13.35
N SER A 77 -1.77 10.75 13.12
CA SER A 77 -2.63 10.71 11.93
C SER A 77 -1.85 10.82 10.61
N VAL A 78 -0.71 11.51 10.58
CA VAL A 78 0.18 11.54 9.42
C VAL A 78 0.97 10.23 9.35
N CYS A 79 1.49 9.69 10.46
CA CYS A 79 2.17 8.40 10.49
C CYS A 79 1.31 7.27 9.89
N ARG A 80 0.02 7.23 10.24
CA ARG A 80 -0.96 6.30 9.63
C ARG A 80 -1.07 6.45 8.11
N ILE A 81 -0.92 7.67 7.59
CA ILE A 81 -0.89 7.92 6.14
C ILE A 81 0.36 7.33 5.50
N LEU A 82 1.50 7.40 6.18
CA LEU A 82 2.81 7.00 5.67
C LEU A 82 3.08 5.49 5.79
N VAL A 83 2.17 4.71 6.38
CA VAL A 83 2.30 3.24 6.57
C VAL A 83 2.76 2.47 5.32
N PRO A 84 2.33 2.80 4.09
CA PRO A 84 2.83 2.09 2.90
C PRO A 84 4.34 2.17 2.70
N ALA A 85 5.00 3.23 3.18
CA ALA A 85 6.43 3.44 3.02
C ALA A 85 7.27 2.67 4.07
N PRO A 86 8.54 2.33 3.77
CA PRO A 86 9.49 1.82 4.75
C PRO A 86 9.69 2.78 5.93
N PRO A 87 9.88 2.29 7.16
CA PRO A 87 10.06 3.15 8.35
C PRO A 87 11.12 4.25 8.21
N ALA A 88 12.27 3.94 7.60
CA ALA A 88 13.32 4.94 7.36
C ALA A 88 12.85 6.06 6.42
N SER A 89 12.09 5.72 5.36
CA SER A 89 11.49 6.71 4.46
C SER A 89 10.45 7.57 5.16
N ARG A 90 9.66 6.99 6.08
CA ARG A 90 8.68 7.75 6.88
C ARG A 90 9.39 8.78 7.76
N LEU A 91 10.44 8.38 8.46
CA LEU A 91 11.25 9.27 9.28
C LEU A 91 11.82 10.41 8.44
N ASN A 92 12.47 10.07 7.31
CA ASN A 92 13.04 11.08 6.41
C ASN A 92 11.98 12.06 5.90
N TYR A 93 10.79 11.55 5.53
CA TYR A 93 9.67 12.40 5.12
C TYR A 93 9.31 13.39 6.23
N LEU A 94 9.13 12.93 7.46
CA LEU A 94 8.69 13.75 8.59
C LEU A 94 9.64 14.91 8.93
N VAL A 95 10.95 14.69 8.84
CA VAL A 95 11.97 15.67 9.26
C VAL A 95 12.53 16.52 8.12
N SER A 96 12.45 16.04 6.88
CA SER A 96 12.98 16.78 5.72
C SER A 96 12.06 17.91 5.29
N LYS A 97 12.65 18.96 4.71
CA LYS A 97 11.92 20.01 4.01
C LYS A 97 11.37 19.49 2.69
N HIS A 98 10.14 19.84 2.33
CA HIS A 98 9.54 19.47 1.04
C HIS A 98 9.07 20.69 0.27
N GLY A 99 9.45 20.76 -1.01
CA GLY A 99 9.03 21.85 -1.90
C GLY A 99 7.51 21.96 -2.03
N ASN A 100 6.79 20.83 -2.08
CA ASN A 100 5.33 20.80 -2.12
C ASN A 100 4.63 21.26 -0.82
N LEU A 101 5.38 21.44 0.27
CA LEU A 101 4.91 22.05 1.52
C LEU A 101 5.39 23.51 1.66
N GLY A 102 6.02 24.08 0.63
CA GLY A 102 6.61 25.42 0.69
C GLY A 102 7.96 25.45 1.41
N GLY A 103 8.74 24.36 1.31
CA GLY A 103 10.10 24.29 1.86
C GLY A 103 10.18 24.07 3.37
N ILE A 104 9.06 23.74 4.02
CA ILE A 104 9.02 23.35 5.44
C ILE A 104 8.85 21.84 5.59
N SER A 105 9.13 21.33 6.79
CA SER A 105 8.95 19.91 7.09
C SER A 105 7.50 19.58 7.44
N PRO A 106 7.09 18.29 7.35
CA PRO A 106 5.81 17.84 7.85
C PRO A 106 5.58 18.12 9.32
N ILE A 107 6.60 17.97 10.18
CA ILE A 107 6.47 18.26 11.61
C ILE A 107 6.14 19.74 11.85
N ASP A 108 6.79 20.66 11.13
CA ASP A 108 6.51 22.10 11.21
C ASP A 108 5.14 22.46 10.60
N SER A 109 4.59 21.58 9.75
CA SER A 109 3.31 21.76 9.08
C SER A 109 2.11 21.19 9.86
N LEU A 110 2.34 20.60 11.04
CA LEU A 110 1.28 19.99 11.84
C LEU A 110 0.32 21.03 12.43
N SER A 111 0.76 22.26 12.64
CA SER A 111 -0.03 23.33 13.26
C SER A 111 -0.79 24.17 12.23
N GLY A 112 -1.94 24.71 12.64
CA GLY A 112 -2.73 25.65 11.85
C GLY A 112 -3.34 25.07 10.56
N ASN A 113 -3.49 25.94 9.56
CA ASN A 113 -4.26 25.71 8.33
C ASN A 113 -3.52 24.80 7.32
N LYS A 114 -2.20 24.64 7.47
CA LYS A 114 -1.35 23.83 6.59
C LYS A 114 -1.54 22.33 6.79
N TYR A 115 -2.08 21.91 7.93
CA TYR A 115 -2.28 20.49 8.23
C TYR A 115 -3.15 19.74 7.20
N ARG A 116 -4.21 20.39 6.68
CA ARG A 116 -5.06 19.78 5.64
C ARG A 116 -4.28 19.55 4.35
N TRP A 117 -3.43 20.51 3.97
CA TRP A 117 -2.55 20.39 2.80
C TRP A 117 -1.48 19.32 3.01
N LEU A 118 -0.84 19.29 4.20
CA LEU A 118 0.10 18.25 4.58
C LEU A 118 -0.49 16.86 4.40
N ARG A 119 -1.70 16.62 4.91
CA ARG A 119 -2.36 15.31 4.74
C ARG A 119 -2.51 14.95 3.26
N LYS A 120 -2.92 15.88 2.40
CA LYS A 120 -3.06 15.63 0.96
C LYS A 120 -1.70 15.26 0.32
N MET A 121 -0.64 15.98 0.67
CA MET A 121 0.71 15.70 0.15
C MET A 121 1.28 14.38 0.68
N ALA A 122 1.04 14.08 1.96
CA ALA A 122 1.44 12.80 2.57
C ALA A 122 0.70 11.62 1.90
N TRP A 123 -0.58 11.78 1.56
CA TRP A 123 -1.34 10.77 0.80
C TRP A 123 -0.74 10.52 -0.57
N ALA A 124 -0.43 11.57 -1.33
CA ALA A 124 0.19 11.45 -2.65
C ALA A 124 1.57 10.76 -2.54
N TRP A 125 2.40 11.23 -1.62
CA TRP A 125 3.74 10.66 -1.39
C TRP A 125 3.69 9.18 -0.95
N ALA A 126 2.81 8.82 -0.03
CA ALA A 126 2.70 7.45 0.45
C ALA A 126 2.20 6.47 -0.63
N SER A 127 1.41 6.97 -1.59
CA SER A 127 0.91 6.17 -2.71
C SER A 127 2.03 5.63 -3.59
N ASP A 128 3.20 6.30 -3.65
CA ASP A 128 4.35 5.85 -4.44
C ASP A 128 5.01 4.58 -3.90
N TYR A 129 4.73 4.24 -2.64
CA TYR A 129 5.25 3.06 -1.96
C TYR A 129 4.29 1.89 -1.99
N SER A 130 3.23 1.94 -2.79
CA SER A 130 2.28 0.84 -2.93
C SER A 130 1.93 0.63 -4.38
N MET A 131 2.08 -0.60 -4.84
CA MET A 131 1.72 -0.99 -6.19
C MET A 131 0.64 -2.06 -6.14
N THR A 132 -0.46 -1.82 -6.86
CA THR A 132 -1.47 -2.84 -7.12
C THR A 132 -1.14 -3.49 -8.45
N THR A 133 -1.20 -4.81 -8.50
CA THR A 133 -0.98 -5.59 -9.70
C THR A 133 -2.19 -6.48 -9.94
N VAL A 134 -2.73 -6.40 -11.15
CA VAL A 134 -3.81 -7.26 -11.65
C VAL A 134 -3.21 -8.20 -12.68
N GLN A 135 -3.35 -9.50 -12.46
CA GLN A 135 -2.92 -10.53 -13.41
C GLN A 135 -4.14 -11.34 -13.82
N ILE A 136 -4.33 -11.56 -15.12
CA ILE A 136 -5.39 -12.40 -15.66
C ILE A 136 -4.73 -13.59 -16.34
N PHE A 137 -5.30 -14.76 -16.12
CA PHE A 137 -4.87 -16.03 -16.67
C PHE A 137 -6.03 -16.72 -17.39
N SER A 138 -5.71 -17.55 -18.37
CA SER A 138 -6.71 -18.40 -19.02
C SER A 138 -7.08 -19.57 -18.11
N GLY A 139 -8.38 -19.89 -18.04
CA GLY A 139 -8.89 -21.01 -17.24
C GLY A 139 -9.14 -20.71 -15.76
N ASP A 140 -9.57 -21.75 -15.06
CA ASP A 140 -9.92 -21.76 -13.63
C ASP A 140 -8.68 -22.13 -12.81
N ILE A 141 -8.08 -21.14 -12.13
CA ILE A 141 -6.76 -21.28 -11.51
C ILE A 141 -6.89 -21.05 -10.01
N ALA A 142 -6.51 -22.06 -9.24
CA ALA A 142 -6.49 -21.95 -7.78
C ALA A 142 -5.33 -21.08 -7.29
N GLU A 143 -4.14 -21.30 -7.85
CA GLU A 143 -2.87 -20.68 -7.45
C GLU A 143 -1.99 -20.31 -8.65
N VAL A 144 -1.18 -19.26 -8.50
CA VAL A 144 -0.42 -18.63 -9.61
C VAL A 144 0.91 -19.33 -9.90
N ALA A 145 1.31 -20.35 -9.12
CA ALA A 145 2.65 -20.93 -9.20
C ALA A 145 2.94 -21.46 -10.63
N SER A 146 3.92 -20.83 -11.29
CA SER A 146 4.49 -21.23 -12.59
C SER A 146 3.65 -20.96 -13.85
N LEU A 147 2.52 -20.26 -13.76
CA LEU A 147 1.73 -19.89 -14.94
C LEU A 147 2.09 -18.50 -15.46
N ARG A 148 2.08 -18.32 -16.78
CA ARG A 148 2.25 -17.00 -17.41
C ARG A 148 0.88 -16.31 -17.55
N PRO A 149 0.70 -15.09 -17.02
CA PRO A 149 -0.53 -14.35 -17.21
C PRO A 149 -0.68 -13.94 -18.69
N ILE A 150 -1.92 -13.94 -19.17
CA ILE A 150 -2.28 -13.40 -20.49
C ILE A 150 -2.42 -11.88 -20.46
N TYR A 151 -2.47 -11.30 -19.26
CA TYR A 151 -2.52 -9.87 -19.02
C TYR A 151 -1.97 -9.58 -17.62
N THR A 152 -1.07 -8.61 -17.54
CA THR A 152 -0.59 -8.01 -16.30
C THR A 152 -0.75 -6.52 -16.42
N ALA A 153 -1.40 -5.91 -15.44
CA ALA A 153 -1.33 -4.46 -15.23
C ALA A 153 -0.81 -4.17 -13.84
N ALA A 154 0.02 -3.14 -13.72
CA ALA A 154 0.49 -2.65 -12.44
C ALA A 154 0.41 -1.12 -12.38
N LEU A 155 0.00 -0.60 -11.23
CA LEU A 155 -0.14 0.82 -10.99
C LEU A 155 0.22 1.15 -9.54
N LYS A 156 1.03 2.21 -9.36
CA LYS A 156 1.24 2.82 -8.05
C LYS A 156 -0.04 3.51 -7.60
N ILE A 157 -0.62 3.03 -6.51
CA ILE A 157 -1.90 3.53 -6.03
C ILE A 157 -2.03 3.29 -4.53
N ASP A 158 -2.69 4.24 -3.87
CA ASP A 158 -2.92 4.21 -2.44
C ASP A 158 -3.63 2.92 -2.01
N PRO A 159 -3.02 2.09 -1.15
CA PRO A 159 -3.59 0.80 -0.79
C PRO A 159 -4.83 0.90 0.08
N ARG A 160 -5.12 2.08 0.62
CA ARG A 160 -6.30 2.37 1.43
C ARG A 160 -7.51 2.72 0.58
N ALA A 161 -7.31 2.98 -0.72
CA ALA A 161 -8.42 3.07 -1.66
C ALA A 161 -9.09 1.69 -1.79
N ASN A 162 -10.42 1.70 -1.97
CA ASN A 162 -11.22 0.50 -2.21
C ASN A 162 -10.56 -0.40 -3.28
N LEU A 163 -10.49 -1.70 -2.99
CA LEU A 163 -9.82 -2.71 -3.81
C LEU A 163 -10.31 -2.69 -5.26
N TRP A 164 -11.63 -2.65 -5.45
CA TRP A 164 -12.25 -2.65 -6.77
C TRP A 164 -11.97 -1.37 -7.54
N LYS A 165 -11.96 -0.22 -6.84
CA LYS A 165 -11.51 1.05 -7.43
C LYS A 165 -10.07 0.97 -7.92
N ARG A 166 -9.18 0.35 -7.12
CA ARG A 166 -7.78 0.16 -7.50
C ARG A 166 -7.65 -0.76 -8.70
N MET A 167 -8.39 -1.87 -8.72
CA MET A 167 -8.42 -2.82 -9.83
C MET A 167 -8.90 -2.15 -11.13
N VAL A 168 -10.00 -1.39 -11.09
CA VAL A 168 -10.50 -0.62 -12.24
C VAL A 168 -9.45 0.34 -12.77
N LYS A 169 -8.84 1.14 -11.88
CA LYS A 169 -7.76 2.07 -12.28
C LYS A 169 -6.54 1.35 -12.83
N CYS A 170 -6.15 0.22 -12.25
CA CYS A 170 -5.01 -0.57 -12.72
C CYS A 170 -5.25 -1.06 -14.14
N ILE A 171 -6.45 -1.54 -14.46
CA ILE A 171 -6.80 -2.05 -15.79
C ILE A 171 -6.91 -0.91 -16.83
N THR A 172 -7.45 0.23 -16.44
CA THR A 172 -7.81 1.32 -17.38
C THR A 172 -6.72 2.38 -17.56
N GLN A 173 -6.00 2.71 -16.48
CA GLN A 173 -5.03 3.80 -16.44
C GLN A 173 -3.58 3.31 -16.37
N GLY A 174 -3.37 1.99 -16.40
CA GLY A 174 -2.15 1.32 -15.92
C GLY A 174 -0.83 2.05 -16.18
N GLY A 175 0.11 1.95 -15.24
CA GLY A 175 1.47 2.47 -15.45
C GLY A 175 2.34 1.48 -16.22
N TYR A 176 2.10 0.18 -16.00
CA TYR A 176 2.68 -0.92 -16.73
C TYR A 176 1.57 -1.87 -17.19
N ILE A 177 1.57 -2.25 -18.47
CA ILE A 177 0.64 -3.23 -19.04
C ILE A 177 1.43 -4.17 -19.95
N GLU A 178 1.30 -5.47 -19.77
CA GLU A 178 1.93 -6.49 -20.61
C GLU A 178 1.09 -7.78 -20.71
N PRO A 179 1.00 -8.43 -21.89
CA PRO A 179 1.44 -7.91 -23.18
C PRO A 179 0.57 -6.72 -23.62
N SER A 180 1.04 -5.95 -24.59
CA SER A 180 0.17 -5.01 -25.30
C SER A 180 -0.92 -5.81 -26.03
N GLY A 181 -2.17 -5.34 -25.97
CA GLY A 181 -3.30 -6.00 -26.63
C GLY A 181 -3.17 -6.06 -28.17
N PRO A 182 -4.17 -6.62 -28.87
CA PRO A 182 -5.49 -7.00 -28.38
C PRO A 182 -5.48 -8.26 -27.50
N TYR A 183 -6.44 -8.35 -26.57
CA TYR A 183 -6.58 -9.49 -25.67
C TYR A 183 -7.67 -10.45 -26.17
N PRO A 184 -7.50 -11.77 -25.99
CA PRO A 184 -8.46 -12.74 -26.46
C PRO A 184 -9.79 -12.60 -25.72
N TYR A 185 -10.86 -13.03 -26.38
CA TYR A 185 -12.09 -13.42 -25.70
C TYR A 185 -11.92 -14.84 -25.17
N LEU A 186 -12.28 -15.06 -23.90
CA LEU A 186 -12.18 -16.37 -23.25
C LEU A 186 -13.47 -16.63 -22.49
N GLU A 187 -13.95 -17.86 -22.57
CA GLU A 187 -15.12 -18.32 -21.81
C GLU A 187 -14.78 -18.60 -20.35
N CYS A 188 -13.51 -18.84 -20.02
CA CYS A 188 -13.06 -19.08 -18.66
C CYS A 188 -11.71 -18.40 -18.40
N ALA A 189 -11.62 -17.72 -17.25
CA ALA A 189 -10.40 -17.05 -16.83
C ALA A 189 -10.37 -16.87 -15.31
N THR A 190 -9.19 -16.52 -14.80
CA THR A 190 -9.01 -16.15 -13.41
C THR A 190 -8.18 -14.88 -13.31
N ALA A 191 -8.66 -13.90 -12.55
CA ALA A 191 -7.93 -12.68 -12.24
C ALA A 191 -7.45 -12.70 -10.78
N PHE A 192 -6.18 -12.34 -10.57
CA PHE A 192 -5.58 -12.16 -9.25
C PHE A 192 -5.22 -10.70 -9.05
N VAL A 193 -5.55 -10.16 -7.88
CA VAL A 193 -5.09 -8.83 -7.45
C VAL A 193 -4.14 -9.00 -6.28
N THR A 194 -2.95 -8.45 -6.45
CA THR A 194 -1.92 -8.42 -5.43
C THR A 194 -1.49 -6.99 -5.14
N ARG A 195 -0.96 -6.78 -3.94
CA ARG A 195 -0.40 -5.51 -3.50
C ARG A 195 1.02 -5.70 -3.03
N SER A 196 1.97 -4.98 -3.62
CA SER A 196 3.32 -4.84 -3.07
C SER A 196 3.45 -3.48 -2.37
N ALA A 197 4.26 -3.46 -1.31
CA ALA A 197 4.60 -2.25 -0.58
C ALA A 197 6.12 -2.06 -0.57
N GLY A 198 6.58 -0.81 -0.59
CA GLY A 198 7.99 -0.48 -0.55
C GLY A 198 8.68 -1.12 0.65
N GLY A 199 9.76 -1.84 0.40
CA GLY A 199 10.54 -2.53 1.44
C GLY A 199 9.97 -3.88 1.91
N ARG A 200 8.82 -4.35 1.40
CA ARG A 200 8.37 -5.74 1.60
C ARG A 200 8.84 -6.62 0.44
N SER A 201 9.32 -7.82 0.75
CA SER A 201 9.84 -8.77 -0.24
C SER A 201 8.74 -9.59 -0.95
N LYS A 202 7.58 -9.78 -0.31
CA LYS A 202 6.47 -10.56 -0.87
C LYS A 202 5.22 -9.69 -1.07
N PRO A 203 4.61 -9.70 -2.28
CA PRO A 203 3.29 -9.14 -2.49
C PRO A 203 2.25 -9.81 -1.59
N VAL A 204 1.26 -9.04 -1.15
CA VAL A 204 0.10 -9.51 -0.40
C VAL A 204 -1.01 -9.81 -1.38
N PHE A 205 -1.56 -11.02 -1.34
CA PHE A 205 -2.76 -11.38 -2.09
C PHE A 205 -4.00 -10.71 -1.48
N GLU A 206 -4.85 -10.12 -2.33
CA GLU A 206 -6.04 -9.39 -1.88
C GLU A 206 -7.34 -10.02 -2.38
N VAL A 207 -7.42 -10.40 -3.67
CA VAL A 207 -8.59 -11.08 -4.21
C VAL A 207 -8.26 -11.95 -5.43
N ARG A 208 -8.99 -13.06 -5.56
CA ARG A 208 -9.08 -13.90 -6.75
C ARG A 208 -10.51 -13.82 -7.30
N VAL A 209 -10.63 -13.54 -8.60
CA VAL A 209 -11.90 -13.53 -9.33
C VAL A 209 -11.84 -14.64 -10.37
N GLY A 210 -12.47 -15.77 -10.10
CA GLY A 210 -12.72 -16.79 -11.11
C GLY A 210 -13.92 -16.38 -11.95
N LEU A 211 -13.89 -16.59 -13.26
CA LEU A 211 -15.03 -16.28 -14.11
C LEU A 211 -15.27 -17.38 -15.14
N ARG A 212 -16.55 -17.60 -15.44
CA ARG A 212 -17.05 -18.40 -16.56
C ARG A 212 -18.10 -17.61 -17.32
N ILE A 213 -18.12 -17.74 -18.63
CA ILE A 213 -19.08 -17.08 -19.51
C ILE A 213 -19.89 -18.16 -20.21
N ASN A 214 -21.18 -18.24 -19.86
CA ASN A 214 -22.12 -19.17 -20.47
C ASN A 214 -23.34 -18.38 -20.95
N ASP A 215 -23.77 -18.63 -22.19
CA ASP A 215 -25.02 -18.06 -22.75
C ASP A 215 -25.12 -16.53 -22.60
N GLY A 216 -24.01 -15.83 -22.85
CA GLY A 216 -23.97 -14.37 -22.73
C GLY A 216 -24.07 -13.83 -21.30
N THR A 217 -23.91 -14.69 -20.29
CA THR A 217 -23.88 -14.35 -18.87
C THR A 217 -22.52 -14.66 -18.25
N ILE A 218 -21.96 -13.68 -17.55
CA ILE A 218 -20.75 -13.82 -16.73
C ILE A 218 -21.17 -14.39 -15.38
N GLN A 219 -20.62 -15.54 -15.02
CA GLN A 219 -20.64 -16.09 -13.67
C GLN A 219 -19.27 -15.81 -13.04
N ALA A 220 -19.22 -14.98 -12.00
CA ALA A 220 -17.97 -14.63 -11.31
C ALA A 220 -17.99 -15.17 -9.89
N THR A 221 -16.90 -15.82 -9.47
CA THR A 221 -16.66 -16.24 -8.09
C THR A 221 -15.55 -15.38 -7.49
N ILE A 222 -15.85 -14.68 -6.40
CA ILE A 222 -14.93 -13.79 -5.72
C ILE A 222 -14.45 -14.44 -4.43
N ASN A 223 -13.12 -14.59 -4.30
CA ASN A 223 -12.47 -15.13 -3.12
C ASN A 223 -11.48 -14.09 -2.57
N SER A 224 -11.71 -13.65 -1.33
CA SER A 224 -10.83 -12.71 -0.63
C SER A 224 -10.58 -13.21 0.79
N PRO A 225 -9.37 -13.05 1.36
CA PRO A 225 -9.09 -13.48 2.73
C PRO A 225 -10.02 -12.87 3.79
N ASN A 226 -10.60 -11.71 3.50
CA ASN A 226 -11.38 -10.92 4.46
C ASN A 226 -12.89 -10.87 4.15
N ARG A 227 -13.38 -11.68 3.20
CA ARG A 227 -14.80 -11.71 2.81
C ARG A 227 -15.24 -13.14 2.54
N HIS A 228 -16.47 -13.48 2.91
CA HIS A 228 -17.11 -14.71 2.45
C HIS A 228 -17.14 -14.75 0.92
N GLN A 229 -16.98 -15.95 0.37
CA GLN A 229 -17.07 -16.20 -1.06
C GLN A 229 -18.38 -15.62 -1.60
N ALA A 230 -18.29 -14.85 -2.69
CA ALA A 230 -19.44 -14.26 -3.34
C ALA A 230 -19.54 -14.76 -4.77
N GLU A 231 -20.77 -14.98 -5.24
CA GLU A 231 -21.07 -15.31 -6.61
C GLU A 231 -21.88 -14.19 -7.26
N LEU A 232 -21.51 -13.82 -8.49
CA LEU A 232 -22.15 -12.77 -9.25
C LEU A 232 -22.59 -13.29 -10.61
N ARG A 233 -23.75 -12.81 -11.07
CA ARG A 233 -24.23 -13.03 -12.43
C ARG A 233 -24.46 -11.69 -13.11
N ILE A 234 -23.73 -11.43 -14.20
CA ILE A 234 -23.75 -10.14 -14.92
C ILE A 234 -23.85 -10.44 -16.42
N PRO A 235 -24.73 -9.77 -17.20
CA PRO A 235 -24.75 -9.93 -18.65
C PRO A 235 -23.41 -9.54 -19.28
N VAL A 236 -22.92 -10.28 -20.29
CA VAL A 236 -21.62 -10.01 -20.98
C VAL A 236 -21.63 -8.67 -21.75
N ALA A 237 -22.81 -8.23 -22.20
CA ALA A 237 -23.12 -7.00 -22.95
C ALA A 237 -21.92 -6.34 -23.68
N GLY A 238 -21.62 -6.82 -24.89
CA GLY A 238 -20.66 -6.18 -25.80
C GLY A 238 -19.18 -6.25 -25.39
N SER A 239 -18.82 -7.04 -24.38
CA SER A 239 -17.43 -7.23 -23.99
C SER A 239 -16.67 -7.99 -25.08
N LYS A 240 -15.72 -7.31 -25.74
CA LYS A 240 -14.93 -7.86 -26.86
C LYS A 240 -13.68 -8.64 -26.43
N SER A 241 -13.34 -8.63 -25.14
CA SER A 241 -12.15 -9.30 -24.61
C SER A 241 -12.33 -9.69 -23.14
N ILE A 242 -11.53 -10.64 -22.68
CA ILE A 242 -11.55 -11.07 -21.29
C ILE A 242 -11.16 -9.94 -20.31
N VAL A 243 -10.27 -9.05 -20.72
CA VAL A 243 -9.88 -7.88 -19.91
C VAL A 243 -11.07 -6.96 -19.69
N ASN A 244 -11.91 -6.75 -20.71
CA ASN A 244 -13.13 -5.94 -20.59
C ASN A 244 -14.15 -6.59 -19.64
N VAL A 245 -14.28 -7.92 -19.67
CA VAL A 245 -15.13 -8.68 -18.74
C VAL A 245 -14.65 -8.50 -17.30
N VAL A 246 -13.35 -8.70 -17.04
CA VAL A 246 -12.75 -8.52 -15.70
C VAL A 246 -12.91 -7.09 -15.20
N HIS A 247 -12.67 -6.10 -16.06
CA HIS A 247 -12.90 -4.68 -15.74
C HIS A 247 -14.36 -4.43 -15.33
N ARG A 248 -15.32 -5.03 -16.03
CA ARG A 248 -16.74 -4.84 -15.75
C ARG A 248 -17.17 -5.43 -14.42
N ILE A 249 -16.66 -6.61 -14.06
CA ILE A 249 -16.87 -7.21 -12.73
C ILE A 249 -16.35 -6.26 -11.65
N ALA A 250 -15.11 -5.78 -11.81
CA ALA A 250 -14.51 -4.84 -10.85
C ALA A 250 -15.30 -3.52 -10.75
N ALA A 251 -15.80 -2.99 -11.86
CA ALA A 251 -16.61 -1.78 -11.87
C ALA A 251 -17.99 -1.98 -11.21
N TYR A 252 -18.59 -3.16 -11.36
CA TYR A 252 -19.83 -3.53 -10.68
C TYR A 252 -19.62 -3.60 -9.16
N GLU A 253 -18.64 -4.38 -8.71
CA GLU A 253 -18.31 -4.51 -7.28
C GLU A 253 -17.90 -3.18 -6.63
N TYR A 254 -17.20 -2.31 -7.38
CA TYR A 254 -16.88 -0.99 -6.87
C TYR A 254 -18.14 -0.15 -6.59
N ARG A 255 -19.17 -0.22 -7.44
CA ARG A 255 -20.43 0.51 -7.23
C ARG A 255 -21.21 -0.05 -6.04
N GLU A 256 -21.25 -1.38 -5.89
CA GLU A 256 -21.95 -2.03 -4.78
C GLU A 256 -21.27 -1.78 -3.44
N THR A 257 -19.94 -1.76 -3.40
CA THR A 257 -19.17 -1.53 -2.15
C THR A 257 -18.89 -0.06 -1.84
N ALA A 258 -19.27 0.86 -2.73
CA ALA A 258 -19.17 2.31 -2.49
C ALA A 258 -20.47 2.94 -1.98
N ARG A 259 -21.55 2.16 -1.91
CA ARG A 259 -22.81 2.51 -1.24
C ARG A 259 -22.70 2.22 0.26
#